data_AF-A0AAN8CBI5-F1
#
_entry.id   AF-A0AAN8CBI5-F1
#
_cell.length_a   1.000
_cell.length_b   1.000
_cell.length_c   1.000
_cell.angle_alpha   90.00
_cell.angle_beta   90.00
_cell.angle_gamma   90.00
#
_symmetry.space_group_name_H-M   'P 1'
#
loop_
_entity.id
_entity.type
_entity.pdbx_description
1 polymer ?
#
loop_
_entity_poly.entity_id
_entity_poly.type
_entity_poly.pdbx_seq_one_letter_code
_entity_poly.pdbx_strand_id
1 'polypeptide(L)'
;MSQNQNKWLLFTHPSDKSERLDLGVYVNKSPQDPSAWSAPWSINCGPSGYSDLAYIDESWFACLMEWGEDNYTEQIAIEIFSYNEVNQAIEGLNKLAVV
;
A
#
# COMPACT_ATOMS: atom_id res chain seq x y z
N MET A 1 24.75 11.10 -18.17
CA MET A 1 23.39 11.62 -17.93
C MET A 1 22.95 11.13 -16.57
N SER A 2 22.90 12.01 -15.55
CA SER A 2 22.50 11.61 -14.20
C SER A 2 20.99 11.42 -14.16
N GLN A 3 20.52 10.19 -14.29
CA GLN A 3 19.16 9.85 -13.85
C GLN A 3 19.19 9.88 -12.32
N ASN A 4 18.99 11.05 -11.73
CA ASN A 4 18.41 11.11 -10.40
C ASN A 4 16.90 10.85 -10.58
N GLN A 5 16.56 9.65 -11.02
CA GLN A 5 15.21 9.15 -10.90
C GLN A 5 15.00 9.03 -9.39
N ASN A 6 14.18 9.90 -8.80
CA ASN A 6 13.70 9.71 -7.44
C ASN A 6 13.01 8.34 -7.40
N LYS A 7 13.76 7.30 -7.05
CA LYS A 7 13.23 5.95 -6.86
C LYS A 7 12.44 5.97 -5.57
N TRP A 8 11.23 5.45 -5.61
CA TRP A 8 10.36 5.30 -4.45
C TRP A 8 10.21 3.82 -4.14
N LEU A 9 9.85 3.52 -2.90
CA LEU A 9 9.44 2.20 -2.49
C LEU A 9 7.94 2.19 -2.25
N LEU A 10 7.32 1.10 -2.70
CA LEU A 10 5.96 0.72 -2.34
C LEU A 10 6.05 -0.60 -1.56
N PHE A 11 5.30 -0.69 -0.46
CA PHE A 11 5.29 -1.88 0.39
C PHE A 11 3.86 -2.19 0.81
N THR A 12 3.50 -3.48 0.81
CA THR A 12 2.19 -3.95 1.29
C THR A 12 2.36 -4.92 2.46
N HIS A 13 1.58 -4.70 3.51
CA HIS A 13 1.55 -5.57 4.68
C HIS A 13 0.28 -5.32 5.50
N PRO A 14 -0.25 -6.33 6.22
CA PRO A 14 -1.29 -6.11 7.22
C PRO A 14 -0.90 -4.99 8.19
N SER A 15 -1.82 -4.05 8.41
CA SER A 15 -1.55 -2.83 9.16
C SER A 15 -2.00 -2.89 10.61
N ASP A 16 -2.78 -3.91 10.98
CA ASP A 16 -3.04 -4.24 12.38
C ASP A 16 -1.73 -4.67 13.09
N LYS A 17 -1.61 -4.33 14.37
CA LYS A 17 -0.38 -4.52 15.15
C LYS A 17 -0.19 -5.95 15.66
N SER A 18 -1.26 -6.75 15.65
CA SER A 18 -1.33 -8.05 16.30
C SER A 18 -1.82 -9.15 15.37
N GLU A 19 -2.71 -8.81 14.45
CA GLU A 19 -3.43 -9.75 13.61
C GLU A 19 -3.16 -9.52 12.13
N ARG A 20 -3.47 -10.52 11.31
CA ARG A 20 -3.43 -10.44 9.85
C ARG A 20 -4.70 -9.77 9.32
N LEU A 21 -4.83 -8.50 9.62
CA LEU A 21 -5.96 -7.65 9.25
C LEU A 21 -5.48 -6.38 8.55
N ASP A 22 -6.36 -5.84 7.71
CA ASP A 22 -6.27 -4.53 7.09
C ASP A 22 -4.99 -4.35 6.24
N LEU A 23 -4.98 -4.88 5.02
CA LEU A 23 -3.81 -4.76 4.13
C LEU A 23 -3.57 -3.30 3.76
N GLY A 24 -2.42 -2.77 4.20
CA GLY A 24 -2.02 -1.40 3.97
C GLY A 24 -0.93 -1.26 2.91
N VAL A 25 -1.03 -0.22 2.09
CA VAL A 25 0.01 0.25 1.18
C VAL A 25 0.79 1.37 1.84
N TYR A 26 2.12 1.21 1.93
CA TYR A 26 3.06 2.19 2.46
C TYR A 26 3.93 2.73 1.33
N VAL A 27 4.22 4.03 1.37
CA VAL A 27 5.09 4.70 0.39
C VAL A 27 6.30 5.28 1.09
N ASN A 28 7.48 5.09 0.51
CA ASN A 28 8.68 5.82 0.89
C ASN A 28 9.27 6.53 -0.33
N LYS A 29 9.14 7.87 -0.36
CA LYS A 29 9.67 8.72 -1.44
C LYS A 29 11.18 8.99 -1.32
N SER A 30 11.80 8.58 -0.21
CA SER A 30 13.23 8.72 0.12
C SER A 30 13.78 7.39 0.66
N PRO A 31 14.03 6.37 -0.19
CA PRO A 31 14.28 4.98 0.26
C PRO A 31 15.42 4.77 1.26
N GLN A 32 16.35 5.72 1.38
CA GLN A 32 17.45 5.68 2.34
C GLN A 32 17.08 6.21 3.73
N ASP A 33 15.91 6.84 3.86
CA ASP A 33 15.38 7.39 5.10
C ASP A 33 14.26 6.49 5.64
N PRO A 34 14.51 5.72 6.71
CA PRO A 34 13.50 4.88 7.34
C PRO A 34 12.36 5.66 7.99
N SER A 35 12.50 6.97 8.22
CA SER A 35 11.45 7.82 8.77
C SER A 35 10.49 8.38 7.70
N ALA A 36 10.81 8.20 6.42
CA ALA A 36 10.05 8.74 5.30
C ALA A 36 8.89 7.84 4.81
N TRP A 37 8.56 6.78 5.55
CA TRP A 37 7.39 5.94 5.27
C TRP A 37 6.10 6.70 5.61
N SER A 38 5.11 6.62 4.72
CA SER A 38 3.76 7.11 4.99
C SER A 38 3.03 6.26 6.04
N ALA A 39 1.92 6.78 6.57
CA ALA A 39 0.88 5.92 7.15
C ALA A 39 0.32 4.97 6.06
N PRO A 40 -0.19 3.78 6.42
CA PRO A 40 -0.77 2.87 5.46
C PRO A 40 -2.06 3.42 4.87
N TRP A 41 -2.21 3.30 3.55
CA TRP A 41 -3.51 3.36 2.91
C TRP A 41 -4.10 1.95 2.84
N SER A 42 -5.24 1.71 3.50
CA SER A 42 -5.89 0.40 3.45
C SER A 42 -6.49 0.15 2.07
N ILE A 43 -6.05 -0.92 1.42
CA ILE A 43 -6.61 -1.43 0.15
C ILE A 43 -7.53 -2.63 0.37
N ASN A 44 -7.50 -3.21 1.57
CA ASN A 44 -8.48 -4.18 2.00
C ASN A 44 -8.71 -4.08 3.50
N CYS A 45 -9.95 -3.83 3.92
CA CYS A 45 -10.33 -3.91 5.32
C CYS A 45 -10.71 -5.36 5.67
N GLY A 46 -10.18 -5.88 6.78
CA GLY A 46 -10.44 -7.24 7.26
C GLY A 46 -9.31 -8.25 6.97
N PRO A 47 -9.59 -9.56 7.06
CA PRO A 47 -8.58 -10.63 6.97
C PRO A 47 -7.70 -10.50 5.72
N SER A 48 -6.41 -10.27 5.97
CA SER A 48 -5.40 -10.07 4.94
C SER A 48 -4.08 -10.73 5.35
N GLY A 49 -3.57 -11.63 4.52
CA GLY A 49 -2.37 -12.39 4.82
C GLY A 49 -1.14 -11.90 4.07
N TYR A 50 -0.40 -12.84 3.47
CA TYR A 50 0.71 -12.53 2.57
C TYR A 50 0.25 -11.74 1.34
N SER A 51 1.14 -10.91 0.81
CA SER A 51 0.90 -10.16 -0.42
C SER A 51 2.16 -10.09 -1.30
N ASP A 52 1.95 -9.81 -2.58
CA ASP A 52 3.00 -9.53 -3.56
C ASP A 52 2.59 -8.36 -4.46
N LEU A 53 3.55 -7.49 -4.77
CA LEU A 53 3.33 -6.25 -5.52
C LEU A 53 4.07 -6.29 -6.86
N ALA A 54 3.33 -6.02 -7.94
CA ALA A 54 3.90 -5.83 -9.26
C ALA A 54 3.63 -4.40 -9.76
N TYR A 55 4.68 -3.73 -10.23
CA TYR A 55 4.51 -2.58 -11.12
C TYR A 55 4.10 -3.10 -12.50
N ILE A 56 3.01 -2.56 -13.06
CA ILE A 56 2.52 -2.99 -14.37
C ILE A 56 3.01 -2.02 -15.45
N ASP A 57 2.32 -0.89 -15.62
CA ASP A 57 2.66 0.17 -16.57
C ASP A 57 1.96 1.48 -16.17
N GLU A 58 2.36 2.62 -16.74
CA GLU A 58 1.72 3.93 -16.57
C GLU A 58 1.42 4.31 -15.11
N SER A 59 2.30 3.95 -14.18
CA SER A 59 2.12 4.18 -12.74
C SER A 59 0.96 3.40 -12.10
N TRP A 60 0.61 2.23 -12.66
CA TRP A 60 -0.31 1.27 -12.07
C TRP A 60 0.43 0.13 -11.37
N PHE A 61 -0.21 -0.39 -10.32
CA PHE A 61 0.27 -1.47 -9.49
C PHE A 61 -0.80 -2.54 -9.37
N ALA A 62 -0.38 -3.80 -9.35
CA ALA A 62 -1.22 -4.91 -8.92
C ALA A 62 -0.68 -5.47 -7.62
N CYS A 63 -1.56 -5.66 -6.65
CA CYS A 63 -1.29 -6.33 -5.39
C CYS A 63 -2.06 -7.66 -5.37
N LEU A 64 -1.33 -8.77 -5.35
CA LEU A 64 -1.90 -10.09 -5.08
C LEU A 64 -1.88 -10.31 -3.57
N MET A 65 -2.97 -10.79 -2.98
CA MET A 65 -3.06 -10.96 -1.51
C MET A 65 -3.89 -12.18 -1.09
N GLU A 66 -3.51 -12.78 0.03
CA GLU A 66 -4.36 -13.67 0.82
C GLU A 66 -5.54 -12.88 1.42
N TRP A 67 -6.77 -13.32 1.20
CA TRP A 67 -8.00 -12.61 1.57
C TRP A 67 -9.15 -13.55 1.94
N GLY A 68 -10.07 -13.08 2.78
CA GLY A 68 -11.38 -13.72 3.04
C GLY A 68 -12.29 -12.89 3.94
N GLU A 69 -13.52 -13.36 4.15
CA GLU A 69 -14.50 -12.71 5.03
C GLU A 69 -14.24 -13.06 6.50
N ASP A 70 -14.01 -14.34 6.79
CA ASP A 70 -13.73 -14.83 8.16
C ASP A 70 -12.22 -15.03 8.40
N ASN A 71 -11.48 -15.49 7.38
CA ASN A 71 -10.04 -15.73 7.47
C ASN A 71 -9.31 -15.43 6.14
N TYR A 72 -8.06 -15.02 6.23
CA TYR A 72 -7.25 -14.62 5.07
C TYR A 72 -6.88 -15.78 4.12
N THR A 73 -7.17 -17.03 4.45
CA THR A 73 -6.78 -18.20 3.62
C THR A 73 -7.89 -18.71 2.70
N GLU A 74 -9.03 -18.01 2.66
CA GLU A 74 -10.19 -18.41 1.84
C GLU A 74 -9.91 -18.30 0.34
N GLN A 75 -9.22 -17.23 -0.08
CA GLN A 75 -8.87 -17.02 -1.48
C GLN A 75 -7.61 -16.16 -1.65
N ILE A 76 -7.14 -16.11 -2.90
CA ILE A 76 -6.16 -15.14 -3.36
C ILE A 76 -6.89 -14.08 -4.19
N ALA A 77 -6.85 -12.84 -3.75
CA ALA A 77 -7.46 -11.69 -4.41
C ALA A 77 -6.40 -10.83 -5.12
N ILE A 78 -6.85 -10.01 -6.07
CA ILE A 78 -6.02 -9.01 -6.74
C ILE A 78 -6.68 -7.65 -6.61
N GLU A 79 -5.90 -6.65 -6.17
CA GLU A 79 -6.30 -5.25 -6.18
C GLU A 79 -5.39 -4.48 -7.14
N ILE A 80 -5.98 -3.65 -8.00
CA ILE A 80 -5.25 -2.85 -8.98
C ILE A 80 -5.51 -1.38 -8.70
N PHE A 81 -4.44 -0.62 -8.48
CA PHE A 81 -4.55 0.80 -8.15
C PHE A 81 -3.44 1.62 -8.79
N SER A 82 -3.69 2.91 -8.96
CA SER A 82 -2.80 3.87 -9.59
C SER A 82 -1.97 4.64 -8.57
N TYR A 83 -0.85 5.20 -9.02
CA TYR A 83 -0.07 6.15 -8.23
C TYR A 83 -0.89 7.37 -7.80
N ASN A 84 -1.87 7.81 -8.61
CA ASN A 84 -2.72 8.92 -8.26
C ASN A 84 -3.60 8.59 -7.04
N GLU A 85 -4.16 7.39 -6.97
CA GLU A 85 -4.93 6.91 -5.81
C GLU A 85 -4.03 6.81 -4.57
N VAL A 86 -2.84 6.23 -4.72
CA VAL A 86 -1.84 6.18 -3.64
C VAL A 86 -1.50 7.59 -3.15
N ASN A 87 -1.22 8.53 -4.05
CA ASN A 87 -0.83 9.88 -3.70
C ASN A 87 -1.98 10.65 -3.03
N GLN A 88 -3.21 10.48 -3.51
CA GLN A 88 -4.39 11.05 -2.87
C GLN A 88 -4.64 10.47 -1.48
N ALA A 89 -4.44 9.18 -1.28
CA ALA A 89 -4.64 8.55 0.00
C ALA A 89 -3.61 9.01 1.04
N ILE A 90 -2.33 9.08 0.67
CA ILE A 90 -1.25 9.48 1.58
C ILE A 90 -1.16 10.99 1.80
N GLU A 91 -1.46 11.82 0.80
CA GLU A 91 -1.44 13.29 0.92
C GLU A 91 -2.79 13.85 1.40
N GLY A 92 -3.90 13.15 1.13
CA GLY A 92 -5.25 13.48 1.60
C GLY A 92 -5.42 13.34 3.11
N LEU A 93 -4.60 12.52 3.77
CA LEU A 93 -4.49 12.47 5.24
C LEU A 93 -3.98 13.80 5.85
N ASN A 94 -3.41 14.71 5.06
CA ASN A 94 -3.01 16.05 5.51
C ASN A 94 -4.11 17.14 5.34
N LYS A 95 -5.33 16.79 4.89
CA LYS A 95 -6.39 17.81 4.65
C LYS A 95 -7.74 17.58 5.32
N LEU A 96 -7.91 16.59 6.19
CA LEU A 96 -9.15 16.43 6.96
C LEU A 96 -8.89 16.42 8.48
N ALA A 97 -8.46 17.59 8.96
CA ALA A 97 -8.83 18.11 10.26
C ALA A 97 -9.12 19.61 10.08
N VAL A 98 -10.17 19.92 9.31
CA VAL A 98 -10.77 21.25 9.28
C VAL A 98 -12.23 21.10 9.72
N VAL A 99 -12.39 21.39 11.02
CA VAL A 99 -13.59 21.69 11.82
C VAL A 99 -14.71 20.65 11.84
#